data_AF-A0A357M666-F1
#
_entry.id   AF-A0A357M666-F1
#
_cell.length_a   1.000
_cell.length_b   1.000
_cell.length_c   1.000
_cell.angle_alpha   90.00
_cell.angle_beta   90.00
_cell.angle_gamma   90.00
#
_symmetry.space_group_name_H-M   'P 1'
#
loop_
_entity.id
_entity.type
_entity.pdbx_description
1 polymer ?
#
loop_
_entity_poly.entity_id
_entity_poly.type
_entity_poly.pdbx_seq_one_letter_code
_entity_poly.pdbx_strand_id
1 'polypeptide(L)'
;MHSSGRFKWSFWGLVVLILLALSGCSRKGNVNENVATSPTPIPKISNTSQASESLTIEVAAKGTVHIENLGERRIFVYLPAGYETDSERYPVVYMHDGQNVFNTNTSSLGKEWRVEEIIDQLVADGTMEKVIVIGVAASEGSERGMEYVPFPKASIPTDGTSAEEFTQYFIKTVIPYVDSA
;
A
#
# COMPACT_ATOMS: atom_id res chain seq x y z
N MET A 1 -9.18 -56.31 -35.65
CA MET A 1 -10.17 -55.25 -35.95
C MET A 1 -9.72 -53.97 -35.25
N HIS A 2 -9.22 -52.99 -35.99
CA HIS A 2 -8.87 -51.65 -35.51
C HIS A 2 -9.63 -50.66 -36.40
N SER A 3 -10.52 -49.86 -35.80
CA SER A 3 -11.25 -48.79 -36.46
C SER A 3 -10.50 -47.48 -36.24
N SER A 4 -10.16 -46.79 -37.33
CA SER A 4 -9.50 -45.47 -37.32
C SER A 4 -10.51 -44.39 -37.70
N GLY A 5 -10.86 -43.54 -36.75
CA GLY A 5 -11.59 -42.29 -37.01
C GLY A 5 -10.62 -41.20 -37.47
N ARG A 6 -10.73 -40.75 -38.73
CA ARG A 6 -9.93 -39.65 -39.26
C ARG A 6 -10.61 -38.31 -38.97
N PHE A 7 -9.94 -37.45 -38.21
CA PHE A 7 -10.39 -36.08 -37.89
C PHE A 7 -10.04 -35.13 -39.05
N LYS A 8 -11.04 -34.50 -39.67
CA LYS A 8 -10.86 -33.55 -40.78
C LYS A 8 -10.65 -32.14 -40.23
N TRP A 9 -9.48 -31.56 -40.47
CA TRP A 9 -9.20 -30.15 -40.15
C TRP A 9 -9.87 -29.22 -41.18
N SER A 10 -10.73 -28.32 -40.69
CA SER A 10 -11.34 -27.27 -41.51
C SER A 10 -10.31 -26.18 -41.80
N PHE A 11 -10.21 -25.79 -43.07
CA PHE A 11 -9.24 -24.82 -43.62
C PHE A 11 -9.32 -23.43 -42.97
N TRP A 12 -10.41 -23.13 -42.25
CA TRP A 12 -10.61 -21.88 -41.53
C TRP A 12 -9.81 -21.77 -40.22
N GLY A 13 -9.44 -22.90 -39.60
CA GLY A 13 -8.66 -22.90 -38.35
C GLY A 13 -7.21 -22.43 -38.52
N LEU A 14 -6.64 -22.62 -39.72
CA LEU A 14 -5.24 -22.25 -40.01
C LEU A 14 -5.08 -20.73 -40.22
N VAL A 15 -6.11 -20.06 -40.74
CA VAL A 15 -6.08 -18.61 -41.05
C VAL A 15 -6.08 -17.76 -39.77
N VAL A 16 -6.79 -18.21 -38.72
CA VAL A 16 -6.84 -17.51 -37.42
C VAL A 16 -5.51 -17.61 -36.67
N LEU A 17 -4.79 -18.73 -36.80
CA LEU A 17 -3.46 -18.91 -36.20
C LEU A 17 -2.38 -18.05 -36.88
N ILE A 18 -2.50 -17.76 -38.18
CA ILE A 18 -1.54 -16.93 -38.91
C ILE A 18 -1.73 -15.44 -38.60
N LEU A 19 -2.95 -14.97 -38.34
CA LEU A 19 -3.23 -13.57 -37.99
C LEU A 19 -2.78 -13.18 -36.57
N LEU A 20 -2.75 -14.14 -35.63
CA LEU A 20 -2.19 -13.92 -34.28
C LEU A 20 -0.65 -13.83 -34.25
N ALA A 21 0.03 -14.32 -35.30
CA ALA A 21 1.49 -14.32 -35.37
C ALA A 21 2.11 -13.01 -35.91
N LEU A 22 1.30 -12.04 -36.36
CA LEU A 22 1.79 -10.80 -37.01
C LEU A 22 1.68 -9.52 -36.17
N SER A 23 1.19 -9.59 -34.92
CA SER A 23 1.07 -8.40 -34.04
C SER A 23 2.15 -8.29 -32.96
N GLY A 24 3.20 -9.10 -33.02
CA GLY A 24 4.21 -9.18 -31.97
C GLY A 24 5.62 -8.94 -32.47
N CYS A 25 6.00 -7.70 -32.79
CA CYS A 25 7.39 -7.24 -32.72
C CYS A 25 7.52 -5.72 -32.92
N SER A 26 7.89 -4.98 -31.86
CA SER A 26 8.85 -3.85 -31.98
C SER A 26 9.33 -3.35 -30.60
N ARG A 27 10.53 -3.77 -30.17
CA ARG A 27 11.59 -2.85 -29.71
C ARG A 27 12.93 -3.60 -29.64
N LYS A 28 13.91 -3.14 -30.42
CA LYS A 28 15.32 -3.55 -30.39
C LYS A 28 16.11 -2.67 -29.43
N GLY A 29 16.98 -3.27 -28.63
CA GLY A 29 18.06 -2.60 -27.88
C GLY A 29 19.07 -3.63 -27.38
N ASN A 30 20.29 -3.56 -27.91
CA ASN A 30 21.43 -4.48 -27.77
C ASN A 30 21.94 -4.64 -26.33
N VAL A 31 22.22 -5.88 -25.90
CA VAL A 31 23.32 -6.18 -24.95
C VAL A 31 24.02 -7.45 -25.43
N ASN A 32 25.34 -7.35 -25.61
CA ASN A 32 26.20 -8.46 -26.02
C ASN A 32 26.50 -9.36 -24.82
N GLU A 33 26.15 -10.63 -24.93
CA GLU A 33 26.47 -11.68 -23.97
C GLU A 33 27.73 -12.43 -24.44
N ASN A 34 28.82 -12.35 -23.68
CA ASN A 34 29.99 -13.19 -23.86
C ASN A 34 30.18 -14.07 -22.62
N VAL A 35 29.74 -15.32 -22.78
CA VAL A 35 30.37 -16.61 -22.43
C VAL A 35 31.03 -16.77 -21.05
N ALA A 36 30.52 -17.79 -20.36
CA ALA A 36 30.93 -18.33 -19.07
C ALA A 36 32.32 -19.01 -19.04
N THR A 37 32.97 -18.95 -17.87
CA THR A 37 33.88 -19.98 -17.36
C THR A 37 33.69 -20.17 -15.85
N SER A 38 33.65 -21.45 -15.44
CA SER A 38 33.41 -22.01 -14.08
C SER A 38 34.68 -21.95 -13.17
N PRO A 39 34.67 -22.38 -11.89
CA PRO A 39 35.03 -21.52 -10.74
C PRO A 39 36.30 -21.95 -9.98
N THR A 40 36.57 -21.27 -8.83
CA THR A 40 37.47 -21.57 -7.67
C THR A 40 38.77 -20.74 -7.64
N PRO A 41 39.37 -20.30 -6.50
CA PRO A 41 39.06 -20.57 -5.07
C PRO A 41 38.72 -19.34 -4.20
N ILE A 42 38.07 -19.66 -3.06
CA ILE A 42 37.73 -18.79 -1.93
C ILE A 42 38.97 -18.05 -1.37
N PRO A 43 38.94 -16.71 -1.23
CA PRO A 43 39.97 -15.97 -0.51
C PRO A 43 39.79 -16.11 1.01
N LYS A 44 40.90 -16.40 1.71
CA LYS A 44 40.98 -16.51 3.17
C LYS A 44 40.65 -15.17 3.84
N ILE A 45 39.71 -15.21 4.78
CA ILE A 45 39.39 -14.11 5.69
C ILE A 45 40.66 -13.73 6.45
N SER A 46 41.08 -12.47 6.29
CA SER A 46 42.12 -11.84 7.08
C SER A 46 41.49 -10.65 7.79
N ASN A 47 41.20 -10.81 9.08
CA ASN A 47 40.70 -9.72 9.91
C ASN A 47 41.80 -8.67 10.05
N THR A 48 41.56 -7.47 9.52
CA THR A 48 42.29 -6.28 9.92
C THR A 48 41.28 -5.16 10.10
N SER A 49 41.08 -4.81 11.37
CA SER A 49 40.34 -3.66 11.85
C SER A 49 40.87 -2.39 11.18
N GLN A 50 40.03 -1.71 10.41
CA GLN A 50 40.15 -0.28 10.17
C GLN A 50 38.76 0.36 10.21
N ALA A 51 38.74 1.52 10.85
CA ALA A 51 37.57 2.24 11.32
C ALA A 51 36.51 2.43 10.24
N SER A 52 35.29 1.99 10.54
CA SER A 52 34.10 2.42 9.83
C SER A 52 33.84 3.86 10.22
N GLU A 53 34.22 4.81 9.37
CA GLU A 53 33.53 6.08 9.33
C GLU A 53 32.04 5.77 9.17
N SER A 54 31.27 6.10 10.20
CA SER A 54 29.82 6.12 10.11
C SER A 54 29.47 7.17 9.08
N LEU A 55 29.29 6.75 7.83
CA LEU A 55 28.40 7.46 6.92
C LEU A 55 27.06 7.50 7.62
N THR A 56 26.77 8.60 8.31
CA THR A 56 25.40 9.02 8.57
C THR A 56 24.79 9.20 7.20
N ILE A 57 24.22 8.12 6.65
CA ILE A 57 23.19 8.22 5.65
C ILE A 57 22.14 9.10 6.33
N GLU A 58 22.01 10.31 5.82
CA GLU A 58 20.97 11.23 6.21
C GLU A 58 19.67 10.44 6.06
N VAL A 59 19.09 10.03 7.18
CA VAL A 59 17.84 9.28 7.21
C VAL A 59 16.90 10.11 6.36
N ALA A 60 16.39 9.54 5.26
CA ALA A 60 15.32 10.15 4.49
C ALA A 60 14.32 10.68 5.52
N ALA A 61 14.15 12.00 5.57
CA ALA A 61 13.39 12.62 6.64
C ALA A 61 12.02 11.90 6.69
N LYS A 62 11.67 11.39 7.87
CA LYS A 62 10.45 10.60 8.07
C LYS A 62 9.30 11.52 8.42
N GLY A 63 8.09 11.13 8.02
CA GLY A 63 6.89 11.78 8.52
C GLY A 63 6.69 11.60 10.02
N THR A 64 5.71 12.31 10.57
CA THR A 64 5.35 12.23 11.99
C THR A 64 3.93 11.69 12.12
N VAL A 65 3.71 10.88 13.16
CA VAL A 65 2.38 10.37 13.51
C VAL A 65 1.98 10.92 14.87
N HIS A 66 0.79 11.48 14.96
CA HIS A 66 0.18 11.90 16.22
C HIS A 66 -1.28 11.46 16.29
N ILE A 67 -1.83 11.49 17.51
CA ILE A 67 -3.22 11.09 17.78
C ILE A 67 -3.93 12.28 18.40
N GLU A 68 -5.09 12.58 17.85
CA GLU A 68 -5.99 13.64 18.30
C GLU A 68 -7.35 13.06 18.69
N ASN A 69 -8.15 13.83 19.43
CA ASN A 69 -9.54 13.47 19.70
C ASN A 69 -10.46 14.49 19.03
N LEU A 70 -11.37 13.99 18.19
CA LEU A 70 -12.38 14.80 17.52
C LEU A 70 -13.77 14.31 17.95
N GLY A 71 -14.30 14.96 18.98
CA GLY A 71 -15.47 14.45 19.70
C GLY A 71 -15.12 13.17 20.46
N GLU A 72 -15.88 12.10 20.24
CA GLU A 72 -15.67 10.80 20.90
C GLU A 72 -14.67 9.89 20.16
N ARG A 73 -14.10 10.36 19.05
CA ARG A 73 -13.24 9.53 18.19
C ARG A 73 -11.78 9.95 18.26
N ARG A 74 -10.91 8.93 18.30
CA ARG A 74 -9.47 9.10 18.05
C ARG A 74 -9.24 9.26 16.56
N ILE A 75 -8.50 10.29 16.19
CA ILE A 75 -8.02 10.56 14.84
C ILE A 75 -6.50 10.41 14.84
N PHE A 76 -6.01 9.60 13.93
CA PHE A 76 -4.59 9.33 13.76
C PHE A 76 -4.12 10.12 12.54
N VAL A 77 -3.15 10.98 12.74
CA VAL A 77 -2.69 11.92 11.71
C VAL A 77 -1.24 11.60 11.40
N TYR A 78 -0.97 11.25 10.14
CA TYR A 78 0.38 11.23 9.58
C TYR A 78 0.61 12.50 8.76
N LEU A 79 1.68 13.21 9.08
CA LEU A 79 2.17 14.36 8.32
C LEU A 79 3.47 13.97 7.61
N PRO A 80 3.61 14.25 6.30
CA PRO A 80 4.81 13.90 5.56
C PRO A 80 6.01 14.72 6.05
N ALA A 81 7.22 14.23 5.81
CA ALA A 81 8.43 14.94 6.21
C ALA A 81 8.52 16.33 5.56
N GLY A 82 8.89 17.33 6.36
CA GLY A 82 9.00 18.72 5.93
C GLY A 82 7.72 19.56 6.10
N TYR A 83 6.59 18.93 6.47
CA TYR A 83 5.28 19.58 6.60
C TYR A 83 5.30 20.89 7.41
N GLU A 84 6.02 20.94 8.53
CA GLU A 84 6.09 22.12 9.41
C GLU A 84 6.85 23.32 8.79
N THR A 85 7.61 23.08 7.72
CA THR A 85 8.55 24.06 7.16
C THR A 85 8.20 24.52 5.76
N ASP A 86 7.44 23.72 5.01
CA ASP A 86 6.95 24.11 3.70
C ASP A 86 5.52 24.68 3.77
N SER A 87 5.10 25.33 2.69
CA SER A 87 3.76 25.92 2.54
C SER A 87 2.95 25.18 1.48
N GLU A 88 3.35 23.94 1.19
CA GLU A 88 2.72 23.11 0.17
C GLU A 88 1.33 22.66 0.62
N ARG A 89 0.48 22.36 -0.35
CA ARG A 89 -0.80 21.69 -0.11
C ARG A 89 -0.63 20.22 -0.43
N TYR A 90 -1.01 19.37 0.52
CA TYR A 90 -0.89 17.93 0.39
C TYR A 90 -2.27 17.31 0.10
N PRO A 91 -2.35 16.33 -0.81
CA PRO A 91 -3.54 15.49 -0.89
C PRO A 91 -3.71 14.71 0.43
N VAL A 92 -4.98 14.48 0.80
CA VAL A 92 -5.34 13.79 2.04
C VAL A 92 -5.93 12.42 1.72
N VAL A 93 -5.40 11.39 2.37
CA VAL A 93 -5.92 10.02 2.33
C VAL A 93 -6.64 9.73 3.64
N TYR A 94 -7.94 9.51 3.57
CA TYR A 94 -8.74 9.09 4.71
C TYR A 94 -8.77 7.57 4.81
N MET A 95 -8.48 7.05 6.00
CA MET A 95 -8.49 5.61 6.28
C MET A 95 -9.44 5.31 7.43
N HIS A 96 -10.29 4.29 7.24
CA HIS A 96 -11.04 3.68 8.33
C HIS A 96 -10.12 2.81 9.20
N ASP A 97 -10.61 2.43 10.38
CA ASP A 97 -9.85 1.65 11.35
C ASP A 97 -8.49 2.28 11.72
N GLY A 98 -8.49 3.60 11.96
CA GLY A 98 -7.30 4.39 12.27
C GLY A 98 -6.38 3.76 13.33
N GLN A 99 -6.97 3.05 14.30
CA GLN A 99 -6.24 2.37 15.36
C GLN A 99 -5.27 1.28 14.86
N ASN A 100 -5.49 0.72 13.67
CA ASN A 100 -4.63 -0.29 13.06
C ASN A 100 -3.57 0.30 12.10
N VAL A 101 -3.64 1.59 11.78
CA VAL A 101 -2.90 2.14 10.63
C VAL A 101 -1.40 2.26 10.91
N PHE A 102 -1.03 2.85 12.06
CA PHE A 102 0.34 3.31 12.32
C PHE A 102 1.04 2.68 13.52
N ASN A 103 0.29 2.08 14.46
CA ASN A 103 0.90 1.62 15.71
C ASN A 103 0.28 0.31 16.22
N THR A 104 1.16 -0.64 16.52
CA THR A 104 0.81 -1.97 17.01
C THR A 104 0.10 -1.89 18.37
N ASN A 105 0.48 -0.95 19.23
CA ASN A 105 -0.12 -0.75 20.55
C ASN A 105 -1.56 -0.22 20.50
N THR A 106 -1.94 0.44 19.40
CA THR A 106 -3.33 0.90 19.20
C THR A 106 -4.16 -0.09 18.40
N SER A 107 -3.52 -1.05 17.74
CA SER A 107 -4.20 -1.98 16.83
C SER A 107 -5.07 -3.00 17.57
N SER A 108 -6.21 -3.34 16.97
CA SER A 108 -7.19 -4.27 17.56
C SER A 108 -6.68 -5.72 17.63
N LEU A 109 -5.67 -6.09 16.83
CA LEU A 109 -5.12 -7.45 16.74
C LEU A 109 -3.61 -7.53 17.04
N GLY A 110 -3.02 -6.48 17.62
CA GLY A 110 -1.57 -6.42 17.85
C GLY A 110 -0.75 -6.46 16.57
N LYS A 111 -1.31 -5.95 15.46
CA LYS A 111 -0.65 -5.79 14.17
C LYS A 111 -1.06 -4.47 13.54
N GLU A 112 -0.08 -3.62 13.27
CA GLU A 112 -0.28 -2.41 12.49
C GLU A 112 -0.14 -2.66 10.98
N TRP A 113 -0.62 -1.73 10.18
CA TRP A 113 -0.50 -1.76 8.72
C TRP A 113 0.75 -1.06 8.20
N ARG A 114 1.44 -0.28 9.04
CA ARG A 114 2.73 0.38 8.75
C ARG A 114 2.63 1.34 7.57
N VAL A 115 1.51 2.05 7.47
CA VAL A 115 1.21 2.91 6.32
C VAL A 115 2.22 4.05 6.19
N GLU A 116 2.63 4.64 7.31
CA GLU A 116 3.65 5.69 7.36
C GLU A 116 4.98 5.22 6.79
N GLU A 117 5.42 4.00 7.12
CA GLU A 117 6.69 3.47 6.63
C GLU A 117 6.66 3.23 5.12
N ILE A 118 5.53 2.73 4.61
CA ILE A 118 5.34 2.49 3.18
C ILE A 118 5.32 3.81 2.42
N ILE A 119 4.60 4.83 2.94
CA ILE A 119 4.55 6.15 2.31
C ILE A 119 5.92 6.80 2.30
N ASP A 120 6.63 6.83 3.45
CA ASP A 120 7.99 7.38 3.54
C ASP A 120 8.91 6.74 2.50
N GLN A 121 8.84 5.41 2.34
CA GLN A 121 9.64 4.69 1.35
C GLN A 121 9.27 5.05 -0.09
N LEU A 122 7.98 5.06 -0.43
CA LEU A 122 7.52 5.34 -1.80
C LEU A 122 7.82 6.78 -2.23
N VAL A 123 7.73 7.73 -1.30
CA VAL A 123 8.11 9.14 -1.50
C VAL A 123 9.63 9.26 -1.68
N ALA A 124 10.42 8.61 -0.83
CA ALA A 124 11.88 8.60 -0.95
C ALA A 124 12.36 8.00 -2.28
N ASP A 125 11.67 6.97 -2.77
CA ASP A 125 11.93 6.34 -4.07
C ASP A 125 11.43 7.18 -5.26
N GLY A 126 10.72 8.29 -5.02
CA GLY A 126 10.16 9.17 -6.06
C GLY A 126 8.99 8.54 -6.84
N THR A 127 8.35 7.52 -6.28
CA THR A 127 7.26 6.76 -6.92
C THR A 127 5.87 7.22 -6.49
N MET A 128 5.80 8.05 -5.45
CA MET A 128 4.58 8.64 -4.91
C MET A 128 4.86 10.07 -4.44
N GLU A 129 3.88 10.95 -4.56
CA GLU A 129 3.95 12.29 -3.95
C GLU A 129 3.69 12.22 -2.44
N LYS A 130 4.12 13.24 -1.70
CA LYS A 130 3.82 13.34 -0.27
C LYS A 130 2.31 13.49 -0.06
N VAL A 131 1.79 12.81 0.97
CA VAL A 131 0.37 12.86 1.33
C VAL A 131 0.21 13.01 2.84
N ILE A 132 -0.92 13.56 3.29
CA ILE A 132 -1.38 13.45 4.67
C ILE A 132 -2.26 12.20 4.77
N VAL A 133 -2.14 11.44 5.86
CA VAL A 133 -3.07 10.32 6.13
C VAL A 133 -3.85 10.60 7.40
N ILE A 134 -5.17 10.49 7.30
CA ILE A 134 -6.11 10.67 8.41
C ILE A 134 -6.80 9.33 8.67
N GLY A 135 -6.31 8.62 9.69
CA GLY A 135 -6.92 7.39 10.18
C GLY A 135 -8.02 7.68 11.21
N VAL A 136 -9.27 7.32 10.94
CA VAL A 136 -10.39 7.50 11.88
C VAL A 136 -10.64 6.19 12.61
N ALA A 137 -10.53 6.19 13.94
CA ALA A 137 -10.77 5.01 14.74
C ALA A 137 -12.22 4.51 14.58
N ALA A 138 -12.35 3.19 14.41
CA ALA A 138 -13.64 2.53 14.54
C ALA A 138 -14.08 2.48 16.02
N SER A 139 -15.34 2.15 16.28
CA SER A 139 -15.76 1.68 17.60
C SER A 139 -14.95 0.46 18.01
N GLU A 140 -14.64 0.36 19.30
CA GLU A 140 -13.86 -0.75 19.85
C GLU A 140 -14.65 -2.07 19.84
N GLY A 141 -13.93 -3.19 19.77
CA GLY A 141 -14.50 -4.52 19.92
C GLY A 141 -15.54 -4.90 18.84
N SER A 142 -16.65 -5.47 19.27
CA SER A 142 -17.66 -6.04 18.37
C SER A 142 -18.62 -5.02 17.75
N GLU A 143 -18.57 -3.76 18.19
CA GLU A 143 -19.49 -2.71 17.73
C GLU A 143 -19.11 -2.14 16.37
N ARG A 144 -17.93 -2.47 15.82
CA ARG A 144 -17.47 -2.04 14.49
C ARG A 144 -18.48 -2.27 13.37
N GLY A 145 -19.32 -3.29 13.51
CA GLY A 145 -20.41 -3.56 12.57
C GLY A 145 -21.47 -2.46 12.51
N MET A 146 -21.72 -1.74 13.60
CA MET A 146 -22.65 -0.62 13.69
C MET A 146 -22.25 0.51 12.75
N GLU A 147 -20.95 0.73 12.55
CA GLU A 147 -20.41 1.85 11.75
C GLU A 147 -20.27 1.53 10.27
N TYR A 148 -20.02 0.25 9.93
CA TYR A 148 -19.63 -0.13 8.58
C TYR A 148 -20.68 -0.96 7.84
N VAL A 149 -21.74 -1.42 8.50
CA VAL A 149 -22.76 -2.27 7.87
C VAL A 149 -24.10 -1.52 7.83
N PRO A 150 -24.46 -0.89 6.68
CA PRO A 150 -25.66 -0.06 6.54
C PRO A 150 -26.93 -0.89 6.24
N PHE A 151 -27.00 -2.10 6.79
CA PHE A 151 -28.17 -2.97 6.65
C PHE A 151 -28.18 -4.03 7.77
N PRO A 152 -29.37 -4.49 8.20
CA PRO A 152 -29.46 -5.54 9.21
C PRO A 152 -28.76 -6.82 8.75
N LYS A 153 -27.93 -7.39 9.62
CA LYS A 153 -27.25 -8.66 9.36
C LYS A 153 -27.06 -9.45 10.64
N ALA A 154 -27.78 -10.57 10.79
CA ALA A 154 -27.78 -11.36 12.02
C ALA A 154 -26.39 -11.83 12.50
N SER A 155 -25.44 -12.01 11.59
CA SER A 155 -24.07 -12.47 11.92
C SER A 155 -23.11 -11.35 12.29
N ILE A 156 -23.52 -10.09 12.25
CA ILE A 156 -22.69 -8.92 12.55
C ILE A 156 -23.48 -8.03 13.51
N PRO A 157 -22.92 -7.58 14.63
CA PRO A 157 -23.58 -6.59 15.46
C PRO A 157 -23.76 -5.28 14.68
N THR A 158 -24.97 -5.04 14.20
CA THR A 158 -25.38 -3.83 13.48
C THR A 158 -26.89 -3.62 13.63
N ASP A 159 -27.33 -2.37 13.74
CA ASP A 159 -28.73 -1.96 13.65
C ASP A 159 -29.16 -1.66 12.20
N GLY A 160 -28.21 -1.60 11.28
CA GLY A 160 -28.41 -1.23 9.88
C GLY A 160 -28.62 0.27 9.63
N THR A 161 -28.51 1.12 10.66
CA THR A 161 -28.77 2.56 10.58
C THR A 161 -27.61 3.42 11.09
N SER A 162 -26.86 2.99 12.12
CA SER A 162 -25.74 3.74 12.68
C SER A 162 -24.58 3.97 11.69
N ALA A 163 -24.48 3.18 10.63
CA ALA A 163 -23.46 3.40 9.59
C ALA A 163 -23.65 4.73 8.85
N GLU A 164 -24.89 5.21 8.75
CA GLU A 164 -25.18 6.55 8.22
C GLU A 164 -24.66 7.62 9.18
N GLU A 165 -24.82 7.46 10.50
CA GLU A 165 -24.32 8.41 11.49
C GLU A 165 -22.79 8.53 11.42
N PHE A 166 -22.10 7.40 11.27
CA PHE A 166 -20.65 7.38 11.09
C PHE A 166 -20.22 8.04 9.78
N THR A 167 -20.97 7.83 8.69
CA THR A 167 -20.74 8.51 7.41
C THR A 167 -20.95 10.03 7.53
N GLN A 168 -22.00 10.45 8.23
CA GLN A 168 -22.29 11.86 8.48
C GLN A 168 -21.22 12.52 9.35
N TYR A 169 -20.65 11.79 10.33
CA TYR A 169 -19.52 12.24 11.12
C TYR A 169 -18.29 12.55 10.24
N PHE A 170 -17.99 11.69 9.25
CA PHE A 170 -16.94 11.99 8.28
C PHE A 170 -17.20 13.29 7.51
N ILE A 171 -18.38 13.39 6.90
CA ILE A 171 -18.73 14.48 5.99
C ILE A 171 -18.85 15.83 6.72
N LYS A 172 -19.45 15.82 7.92
CA LYS A 172 -19.80 17.05 8.65
C LYS A 172 -18.76 17.44 9.69
N THR A 173 -17.83 16.55 10.04
CA THR A 173 -16.88 16.79 11.14
C THR A 173 -15.45 16.53 10.73
N VAL A 174 -15.11 15.30 10.30
CA VAL A 174 -13.71 14.94 10.01
C VAL A 174 -13.14 15.74 8.84
N ILE A 175 -13.84 15.74 7.69
CA ILE A 175 -13.35 16.44 6.49
C ILE A 175 -13.24 17.95 6.74
N PRO A 176 -14.27 18.65 7.28
CA PRO A 176 -14.13 20.07 7.58
C PRO A 176 -13.04 20.40 8.60
N TYR A 177 -12.81 19.53 9.59
CA TYR A 177 -11.72 19.70 10.56
C TYR A 177 -10.36 19.73 9.86
N VAL A 178 -10.09 18.72 9.02
CA VAL A 178 -8.83 18.59 8.29
C VAL A 178 -8.67 19.71 7.26
N ASP A 179 -9.73 20.08 6.54
CA ASP A 179 -9.69 21.13 5.53
C ASP A 179 -9.48 22.55 6.12
N SER A 180 -9.73 22.72 7.42
CA SER A 180 -9.61 24.01 8.12
C SER A 180 -8.25 24.25 8.78
N ALA A 181 -7.39 23.23 8.81
CA ALA A 181 -6.07 23.27 9.45
C ALA A 181 -5.03 24.02 8.61
#